data_AF-A0A9D9QES8-F1
#
_entry.id   AF-A0A9D9QES8-F1
#
_cell.length_a   1.000
_cell.length_b   1.000
_cell.length_c   1.000
_cell.angle_alpha   90.00
_cell.angle_beta   90.00
_cell.angle_gamma   90.00
#
_symmetry.space_group_name_H-M   'P 1'
#
loop_
_entity.id
_entity.type
_entity.pdbx_description
1 polymer ?
#
loop_
_entity_poly.entity_id
_entity_poly.type
_entity_poly.pdbx_seq_one_letter_code
_entity_poly.pdbx_strand_id
1 'polypeptide(L)'
;MDLKALTLPKLLITTVLKQQLKMFPVLNTKGDLQPYFIAVRDGSSANQNEVRDGFKKVMSARLSDAVFFFENDKKDGLETFHNKLDRIQFLEGVGSLKDKALRTQALANALCNKLGLADLRPSVDYAALHAYDDLASHVVYEFPELQGYMGGQYAALHAKTDAQKQAARALEEFYWPLTSSSALPTTPAGNLVSLAGKLDTLAGNFLIGQIPTGSEDPFALRRQAFAIVRILLENSWSLTVEDLLQEVNRVYSGKLSAEVLRALSDFLRQRVSGILQERGHNSALLNAVANWQQLPLAQVEQLIAALEQVQNRTEFAAVREAAKRVSNILKKSGKATASVKESLFELPAEQALFKAVQSFVPSSAKTMQEYQTELKKLEVFKQPLEQFFTDVMVNVPQEDLRANRLALLTQVHQKMTCVADITAL
;
A
#
# COMPACT_ATOMS: atom_id res chain seq x y z
N MET A 1 -38.80 13.21 -14.30
CA MET A 1 -38.73 12.22 -13.21
C MET A 1 -39.69 12.65 -12.10
N ASP A 2 -40.16 11.72 -11.27
CA ASP A 2 -40.88 12.05 -10.04
C ASP A 2 -39.95 12.88 -9.11
N LEU A 3 -40.49 13.93 -8.49
CA LEU A 3 -39.76 14.81 -7.56
C LEU A 3 -39.26 14.03 -6.34
N LYS A 4 -39.98 12.99 -5.90
CA LYS A 4 -39.51 12.13 -4.80
C LYS A 4 -38.25 11.35 -5.15
N ALA A 5 -38.06 10.99 -6.43
CA ALA A 5 -36.85 10.31 -6.86
C ALA A 5 -35.62 11.23 -6.83
N LEU A 6 -35.80 12.55 -6.86
CA LEU A 6 -34.68 13.52 -6.77
C LEU A 6 -34.12 13.65 -5.35
N THR A 7 -34.76 13.09 -4.31
CA THR A 7 -34.20 13.06 -2.96
C THR A 7 -33.22 11.89 -2.75
N LEU A 8 -33.12 10.98 -3.71
CA LEU A 8 -32.14 9.90 -3.67
C LEU A 8 -30.72 10.41 -3.92
N PRO A 9 -29.69 9.73 -3.38
CA PRO A 9 -28.30 10.03 -3.72
C PRO A 9 -28.06 9.96 -5.23
N LYS A 10 -27.28 10.92 -5.76
CA LYS A 10 -27.05 11.09 -7.20
C LYS A 10 -26.54 9.82 -7.89
N LEU A 11 -25.60 9.09 -7.26
CA LEU A 11 -25.08 7.85 -7.84
C LEU A 11 -26.11 6.73 -7.83
N LEU A 12 -26.99 6.64 -6.82
CA LEU A 12 -28.08 5.66 -6.82
C LEU A 12 -29.00 5.85 -8.02
N ILE A 13 -29.46 7.09 -8.25
CA ILE A 13 -30.30 7.40 -9.42
C ILE A 13 -29.57 7.10 -10.73
N THR A 14 -28.30 7.50 -10.81
CA THR A 14 -27.46 7.27 -12.00
C THR A 14 -27.30 5.78 -12.28
N THR A 15 -27.10 4.96 -11.25
CA THR A 15 -26.96 3.51 -11.34
C THR A 15 -28.26 2.86 -11.81
N VAL A 16 -29.40 3.19 -11.21
CA VAL A 16 -30.71 2.68 -11.64
C VAL A 16 -30.95 2.99 -13.13
N LEU A 17 -30.74 4.25 -13.53
CA LEU A 17 -30.96 4.66 -14.92
C LEU A 17 -30.00 3.97 -15.88
N LYS A 18 -28.68 4.01 -15.62
CA LYS A 18 -27.69 3.50 -16.56
C LYS A 18 -27.63 1.98 -16.61
N GLN A 19 -27.63 1.32 -15.46
CA GLN A 19 -27.37 -0.12 -15.39
C GLN A 19 -28.63 -0.94 -15.67
N GLN A 20 -29.72 -0.64 -14.98
CA GLN A 20 -30.96 -1.41 -15.08
C GLN A 20 -31.84 -0.98 -16.26
N LEU A 21 -31.88 0.33 -16.57
CA LEU A 21 -32.81 0.88 -17.57
C LEU A 21 -32.18 1.26 -18.91
N LYS A 22 -30.84 1.26 -19.01
CA LYS A 22 -30.10 1.75 -20.19
C LYS A 22 -30.50 3.17 -20.62
N MET A 23 -30.80 4.00 -19.62
CA MET A 23 -31.13 5.42 -19.76
C MET A 23 -30.00 6.29 -19.24
N PHE A 24 -29.90 7.50 -19.78
CA PHE A 24 -28.91 8.48 -19.36
C PHE A 24 -29.57 9.56 -18.50
N PRO A 25 -29.11 9.77 -17.25
CA PRO A 25 -29.51 10.95 -16.48
C PRO A 25 -29.00 12.22 -17.14
N VAL A 26 -29.79 13.29 -17.10
CA VAL A 26 -29.35 14.62 -17.54
C VAL A 26 -28.78 15.39 -16.36
N LEU A 27 -27.58 15.94 -16.53
CA LEU A 27 -26.95 16.83 -15.56
C LEU A 27 -26.92 18.27 -16.12
N ASN A 28 -27.03 19.27 -15.25
CA ASN A 28 -26.77 20.66 -15.64
C ASN A 28 -25.25 20.90 -15.80
N THR A 29 -24.86 22.13 -16.17
CA THR A 29 -23.45 22.54 -16.31
C THR A 29 -22.65 22.50 -15.01
N LYS A 30 -23.32 22.46 -13.84
CA LYS A 30 -22.71 22.31 -12.51
C LYS A 30 -22.60 20.83 -12.07
N GLY A 31 -23.15 19.91 -12.87
CA GLY A 31 -23.19 18.48 -12.56
C GLY A 31 -24.37 18.05 -11.70
N ASP A 32 -25.35 18.91 -11.42
CA ASP A 32 -26.54 18.54 -10.64
C ASP A 32 -27.55 17.80 -11.50
N LEU A 33 -28.16 16.77 -10.92
CA LEU A 33 -29.17 15.97 -11.59
C LEU A 33 -30.41 16.80 -11.93
N GLN A 34 -30.87 16.70 -13.17
CA GLN A 34 -32.07 17.35 -13.66
C GLN A 34 -33.23 16.36 -13.74
N PRO A 35 -34.50 16.80 -13.70
CA PRO A 35 -35.67 15.92 -13.79
C PRO A 35 -35.89 15.32 -15.20
N TYR A 36 -34.84 15.18 -16.00
CA TYR A 36 -34.85 14.69 -17.36
C TYR A 36 -33.97 13.44 -17.50
N PHE A 37 -34.36 12.58 -18.43
CA PHE A 37 -33.58 11.42 -18.85
C PHE A 37 -33.57 11.34 -20.37
N ILE A 38 -32.56 10.68 -20.91
CA ILE A 38 -32.46 10.35 -22.33
C ILE A 38 -32.53 8.83 -22.44
N ALA A 39 -33.44 8.33 -23.27
CA ALA A 39 -33.55 6.92 -23.60
C ALA A 39 -33.29 6.73 -25.09
N VAL A 40 -32.65 5.63 -25.45
CA VAL A 40 -32.42 5.24 -26.84
C VAL A 40 -33.27 4.02 -27.11
N ARG A 41 -33.94 4.00 -28.26
CA ARG A 41 -34.59 2.81 -28.79
C ARG A 41 -34.10 2.54 -30.19
N ASP A 42 -34.10 1.28 -30.55
CA ASP A 42 -33.97 0.85 -31.93
C ASP A 42 -35.36 0.83 -32.61
N GLY A 43 -35.44 1.12 -33.90
CA GLY A 43 -36.66 1.03 -34.72
C GLY A 43 -37.26 2.34 -35.25
N SER A 44 -38.44 2.21 -35.88
CA SER A 44 -39.08 3.28 -36.67
C SER A 44 -39.60 4.45 -35.82
N SER A 45 -39.51 5.69 -36.32
CA SER A 45 -39.88 6.90 -35.59
C SER A 45 -41.39 7.15 -35.34
N ALA A 46 -42.21 6.09 -35.30
CA ALA A 46 -43.65 6.16 -35.02
C ALA A 46 -43.98 6.13 -33.51
N ASN A 47 -45.18 6.60 -33.12
CA ASN A 47 -45.75 6.51 -31.76
C ASN A 47 -44.82 7.00 -30.62
N GLN A 48 -44.13 8.12 -30.86
CA GLN A 48 -43.12 8.64 -29.94
C GLN A 48 -43.68 9.05 -28.58
N ASN A 49 -44.96 9.46 -28.53
CA ASN A 49 -45.61 9.83 -27.28
C ASN A 49 -45.83 8.60 -26.39
N GLU A 50 -46.35 7.52 -26.97
CA GLU A 50 -46.60 6.24 -26.31
C GLU A 50 -45.30 5.60 -25.83
N VAL A 51 -44.26 5.63 -26.68
CA VAL A 51 -42.91 5.18 -26.33
C VAL A 51 -42.36 5.97 -25.14
N ARG A 52 -42.45 7.31 -25.20
CA ARG A 52 -41.97 8.19 -24.12
C ARG A 52 -42.71 7.89 -22.82
N ASP A 53 -44.01 7.71 -22.86
CA ASP A 53 -44.81 7.43 -21.66
C ASP A 53 -44.57 6.01 -21.13
N GLY A 54 -44.29 5.05 -22.01
CA GLY A 54 -43.79 3.72 -21.64
C GLY A 54 -42.47 3.80 -20.87
N PHE A 55 -41.47 4.52 -21.39
CA PHE A 55 -40.21 4.73 -20.69
C PHE A 55 -40.39 5.44 -19.34
N LYS A 56 -41.26 6.46 -19.27
CA LYS A 56 -41.58 7.13 -17.99
C LYS A 56 -42.17 6.15 -16.97
N LYS A 57 -43.09 5.27 -17.38
CA LYS A 57 -43.72 4.28 -16.47
C LYS A 57 -42.68 3.31 -15.92
N VAL A 58 -41.86 2.73 -16.80
CA VAL A 58 -40.82 1.76 -16.39
C VAL A 58 -39.79 2.42 -15.48
N MET A 59 -39.34 3.63 -15.82
CA MET A 59 -38.42 4.41 -15.00
C MET A 59 -39.01 4.73 -13.62
N SER A 60 -40.28 5.18 -13.58
CA SER A 60 -40.93 5.57 -12.32
C SER A 60 -41.10 4.38 -11.39
N ALA A 61 -41.43 3.20 -11.91
CA ALA A 61 -41.53 1.98 -11.12
C ALA A 61 -40.17 1.62 -10.47
N ARG A 62 -39.09 1.55 -11.24
CA ARG A 62 -37.74 1.23 -10.71
C ARG A 62 -37.21 2.26 -9.73
N LEU A 63 -37.43 3.55 -9.99
CA LEU A 63 -37.02 4.59 -9.05
C LEU A 63 -37.87 4.54 -7.77
N SER A 64 -39.14 4.15 -7.85
CA SER A 64 -39.97 3.97 -6.66
C SER A 64 -39.45 2.83 -5.77
N ASP A 65 -38.98 1.73 -6.36
CA ASP A 65 -38.33 0.64 -5.62
C ASP A 65 -37.07 1.14 -4.89
N ALA A 66 -36.21 1.90 -5.58
CA ALA A 66 -35.02 2.50 -4.99
C ALA A 66 -35.34 3.51 -3.87
N VAL A 67 -36.40 4.32 -4.04
CA VAL A 67 -36.93 5.20 -2.97
C VAL A 67 -37.36 4.38 -1.76
N PHE A 68 -38.08 3.29 -1.97
CA PHE A 68 -38.54 2.43 -0.89
C PHE A 68 -37.36 1.83 -0.11
N PHE A 69 -36.37 1.26 -0.80
CA PHE A 69 -35.17 0.71 -0.15
C PHE A 69 -34.42 1.77 0.66
N PHE A 70 -34.16 2.93 0.05
CA PHE A 70 -33.41 4.02 0.70
C PHE A 70 -34.16 4.60 1.91
N GLU A 71 -35.47 4.81 1.82
CA GLU A 71 -36.27 5.30 2.95
C GLU A 71 -36.40 4.27 4.08
N ASN A 72 -36.33 2.98 3.77
CA ASN A 72 -36.26 1.94 4.80
C ASN A 72 -34.89 1.94 5.47
N ASP A 73 -33.81 1.98 4.68
CA ASP A 73 -32.44 2.00 5.19
C ASP A 73 -32.16 3.24 6.06
N LYS A 74 -32.71 4.40 5.69
CA LYS A 74 -32.65 5.64 6.48
C LYS A 74 -33.25 5.53 7.88
N LYS A 75 -34.18 4.60 8.11
CA LYS A 75 -34.79 4.40 9.44
C LYS A 75 -33.91 3.54 10.34
N ASP A 76 -33.27 2.52 9.75
CA ASP A 76 -32.41 1.57 10.46
C ASP A 76 -31.11 2.25 10.93
N GLY A 77 -30.47 3.04 10.06
CA GLY A 77 -29.20 3.72 10.36
C GLY A 77 -28.00 2.77 10.53
N LEU A 78 -26.79 3.34 10.60
CA LEU A 78 -25.53 2.57 10.59
C LEU A 78 -25.41 1.58 11.77
N GLU A 79 -25.79 1.97 12.99
CA GLU A 79 -25.72 1.09 14.17
C GLU A 79 -26.54 -0.20 14.00
N THR A 80 -27.71 -0.11 13.39
CA THR A 80 -28.55 -1.27 13.12
C THR A 80 -27.89 -2.18 12.08
N PHE A 81 -27.29 -1.60 11.04
CA PHE A 81 -26.55 -2.34 10.04
C PHE A 81 -25.30 -3.02 10.61
N HIS A 82 -24.55 -2.32 11.45
CA HIS A 82 -23.38 -2.84 12.15
C HIS A 82 -23.70 -4.11 12.93
N ASN A 83 -24.84 -4.13 13.63
CA ASN A 83 -25.29 -5.31 14.36
C ASN A 83 -25.67 -6.49 13.47
N LYS A 84 -26.13 -6.24 12.24
CA LYS A 84 -26.44 -7.29 11.25
C LYS A 84 -25.17 -7.93 10.67
N LEU A 85 -24.02 -7.24 10.69
CA LEU A 85 -22.75 -7.77 10.14
C LEU A 85 -22.26 -9.06 10.80
N ASP A 86 -22.68 -9.33 12.04
CA ASP A 86 -22.33 -10.56 12.76
C ASP A 86 -22.86 -11.82 12.06
N ARG A 87 -23.94 -11.67 11.29
CA ARG A 87 -24.58 -12.76 10.53
C ARG A 87 -23.99 -12.95 9.14
N ILE A 88 -23.09 -12.07 8.71
CA ILE A 88 -22.49 -12.11 7.37
C ILE A 88 -21.07 -12.64 7.49
N GLN A 89 -20.82 -13.83 6.93
CA GLN A 89 -19.50 -14.44 6.95
C GLN A 89 -18.52 -13.63 6.10
N PHE A 90 -17.33 -13.32 6.64
CA PHE A 90 -16.25 -12.72 5.86
C PHE A 90 -15.42 -13.80 5.17
N LEU A 91 -14.74 -14.63 5.95
CA LEU A 91 -13.94 -15.76 5.48
C LEU A 91 -14.05 -16.89 6.51
N GLU A 92 -14.17 -18.12 6.03
CA GLU A 92 -14.13 -19.31 6.88
C GLU A 92 -12.80 -19.36 7.66
N GLY A 93 -12.88 -19.61 8.97
CA GLY A 93 -11.72 -19.59 9.87
C GLY A 93 -11.23 -18.20 10.32
N VAL A 94 -11.74 -17.11 9.73
CA VAL A 94 -11.35 -15.73 10.09
C VAL A 94 -12.45 -14.97 10.84
N GLY A 95 -13.72 -15.21 10.52
CA GLY A 95 -14.87 -14.66 11.24
C GLY A 95 -15.92 -13.97 10.37
N SER A 96 -16.75 -13.15 11.00
CA SER A 96 -17.82 -12.37 10.37
C SER A 96 -17.32 -11.03 9.79
N LEU A 97 -18.18 -10.31 9.07
CA LEU A 97 -17.90 -8.93 8.68
C LEU A 97 -17.82 -8.00 9.89
N LYS A 98 -18.47 -8.32 11.01
CA LYS A 98 -18.31 -7.58 12.26
C LYS A 98 -16.91 -7.75 12.85
N ASP A 99 -16.38 -8.98 12.86
CA ASP A 99 -15.00 -9.23 13.28
C ASP A 99 -14.00 -8.48 12.38
N LYS A 100 -14.27 -8.44 11.07
CA LYS A 100 -13.49 -7.66 10.10
C LYS A 100 -13.57 -6.16 10.38
N ALA A 101 -14.74 -5.60 10.67
CA ALA A 101 -14.90 -4.20 11.02
C ALA A 101 -14.06 -3.83 12.26
N LEU A 102 -14.11 -4.65 13.31
CA LEU A 102 -13.34 -4.44 14.53
C LEU A 102 -11.81 -4.51 14.29
N ARG A 103 -11.34 -5.45 13.47
CA ARG A 103 -9.91 -5.51 13.08
C ARG A 103 -9.50 -4.29 12.26
N THR A 104 -10.32 -3.87 11.31
CA THR A 104 -10.08 -2.66 10.51
C THR A 104 -10.02 -1.41 11.39
N GLN A 105 -10.92 -1.26 12.35
CA GLN A 105 -10.90 -0.17 13.35
C GLN A 105 -9.62 -0.19 14.18
N ALA A 106 -9.26 -1.34 14.75
CA ALA A 106 -8.06 -1.48 15.57
C ALA A 106 -6.78 -1.15 14.77
N LEU A 107 -6.73 -1.56 13.51
CA LEU A 107 -5.60 -1.29 12.62
C LEU A 107 -5.54 0.18 12.21
N ALA A 108 -6.65 0.78 11.78
CA ALA A 108 -6.71 2.18 11.39
C ALA A 108 -6.29 3.11 12.55
N ASN A 109 -6.75 2.82 13.77
CA ASN A 109 -6.36 3.56 14.96
C ASN A 109 -4.87 3.42 15.29
N ALA A 110 -4.29 2.23 15.12
CA ALA A 110 -2.87 2.02 15.37
C ALA A 110 -1.99 2.78 14.36
N LEU A 111 -2.36 2.74 13.07
CA LEU A 111 -1.68 3.49 12.02
C LEU A 111 -1.81 5.01 12.22
N CYS A 112 -3.00 5.47 12.62
CA CYS A 112 -3.25 6.87 12.98
C CYS A 112 -2.29 7.36 14.07
N ASN A 113 -2.10 6.56 15.13
CA ASN A 113 -1.15 6.87 16.21
C ASN A 113 0.31 6.87 15.73
N LYS A 114 0.73 5.86 14.93
CA LYS A 114 2.10 5.78 14.39
C LYS A 114 2.46 6.98 13.51
N LEU A 115 1.48 7.54 12.80
CA LEU A 115 1.65 8.74 11.98
C LEU A 115 1.58 10.05 12.77
N GLY A 116 1.29 10.01 14.08
CA GLY A 116 1.10 11.22 14.89
C GLY A 116 -0.15 12.00 14.53
N LEU A 117 -1.17 11.36 13.93
CA LEU A 117 -2.41 12.00 13.46
C LEU A 117 -3.55 11.91 14.48
N ALA A 118 -3.23 12.00 15.77
CA ALA A 118 -4.16 11.73 16.88
C ALA A 118 -5.46 12.57 16.81
N ASP A 119 -5.41 13.79 16.27
CA ASP A 119 -6.58 14.66 16.10
C ASP A 119 -7.64 14.06 15.16
N LEU A 120 -7.24 13.20 14.24
CA LEU A 120 -8.14 12.50 13.32
C LEU A 120 -8.78 11.26 13.94
N ARG A 121 -8.34 10.85 15.13
CA ARG A 121 -8.77 9.58 15.74
C ARG A 121 -10.30 9.45 15.86
N PRO A 122 -11.07 10.48 16.25
CA PRO A 122 -12.53 10.34 16.33
C PRO A 122 -13.19 10.04 14.97
N SER A 123 -12.72 10.64 13.88
CA SER A 123 -13.28 10.41 12.55
C SER A 123 -12.76 9.10 11.93
N VAL A 124 -11.49 8.75 12.16
CA VAL A 124 -10.90 7.46 11.75
C VAL A 124 -11.58 6.29 12.44
N ASP A 125 -11.78 6.38 13.76
CA ASP A 125 -12.39 5.33 14.57
C ASP A 125 -13.82 5.03 14.10
N TYR A 126 -14.64 6.08 13.95
CA TYR A 126 -16.01 5.96 13.47
C TYR A 126 -16.06 5.42 12.03
N ALA A 127 -15.27 5.98 11.11
CA ALA A 127 -15.26 5.51 9.72
C ALA A 127 -14.80 4.05 9.61
N ALA A 128 -13.80 3.64 10.39
CA ALA A 128 -13.30 2.26 10.32
C ALA A 128 -14.27 1.24 10.92
N LEU A 129 -14.96 1.59 12.01
CA LEU A 129 -15.97 0.73 12.62
C LEU A 129 -17.15 0.48 11.67
N HIS A 130 -17.58 1.51 10.96
CA HIS A 130 -18.77 1.48 10.09
C HIS A 130 -18.45 1.20 8.60
N ALA A 131 -17.21 0.84 8.27
CA ALA A 131 -16.72 0.71 6.88
C ALA A 131 -17.45 -0.34 6.03
N TYR A 132 -18.10 -1.30 6.68
CA TYR A 132 -18.76 -2.44 6.03
C TYR A 132 -20.26 -2.47 6.27
N ASP A 133 -20.79 -1.52 7.07
CA ASP A 133 -22.17 -1.55 7.53
C ASP A 133 -23.17 -1.47 6.37
N ASP A 134 -22.86 -0.70 5.33
CA ASP A 134 -23.74 -0.55 4.19
C ASP A 134 -23.99 -1.86 3.43
N LEU A 135 -23.13 -2.87 3.58
CA LEU A 135 -23.34 -4.23 3.03
C LEU A 135 -24.59 -4.92 3.62
N ALA A 136 -25.10 -4.46 4.77
CA ALA A 136 -26.35 -4.95 5.36
C ALA A 136 -27.58 -4.11 4.99
N SER A 137 -27.43 -3.12 4.10
CA SER A 137 -28.52 -2.25 3.62
C SER A 137 -29.26 -2.85 2.42
N HIS A 138 -30.55 -2.53 2.27
CA HIS A 138 -31.34 -3.00 1.12
C HIS A 138 -30.84 -2.39 -0.19
N VAL A 139 -30.39 -1.13 -0.18
CA VAL A 139 -29.84 -0.47 -1.37
C VAL A 139 -28.59 -1.18 -1.85
N VAL A 140 -27.63 -1.52 -0.98
CA VAL A 140 -26.39 -2.19 -1.43
C VAL A 140 -26.65 -3.66 -1.77
N TYR A 141 -27.63 -4.31 -1.15
CA TYR A 141 -28.05 -5.64 -1.58
C TYR A 141 -28.55 -5.64 -3.04
N GLU A 142 -29.36 -4.65 -3.43
CA GLU A 142 -29.85 -4.49 -4.81
C GLU A 142 -28.78 -3.91 -5.76
N PHE A 143 -27.90 -3.05 -5.24
CA PHE A 143 -26.86 -2.33 -6.01
C PHE A 143 -25.47 -2.48 -5.35
N PRO A 144 -24.82 -3.66 -5.45
CA PRO A 144 -23.55 -3.93 -4.76
C PRO A 144 -22.39 -2.99 -5.14
N GLU A 145 -22.44 -2.40 -6.34
CA GLU A 145 -21.47 -1.41 -6.83
C GLU A 145 -21.52 -0.08 -6.09
N LEU A 146 -22.57 0.18 -5.30
CA LEU A 146 -22.73 1.41 -4.50
C LEU A 146 -22.17 1.27 -3.08
N GLN A 147 -21.54 0.14 -2.76
CA GLN A 147 -20.85 -0.05 -1.48
C GLN A 147 -19.77 1.04 -1.25
N GLY A 148 -19.54 1.39 0.01
CA GLY A 148 -18.75 2.54 0.43
C GLY A 148 -19.50 3.85 0.20
N TYR A 149 -19.95 4.12 -1.03
CA TYR A 149 -20.70 5.34 -1.34
C TYR A 149 -21.95 5.46 -0.46
N MET A 150 -22.78 4.41 -0.40
CA MET A 150 -23.97 4.42 0.44
C MET A 150 -23.61 4.48 1.94
N GLY A 151 -22.55 3.80 2.39
CA GLY A 151 -22.03 3.95 3.75
C GLY A 151 -21.73 5.40 4.13
N GLY A 152 -21.09 6.16 3.22
CA GLY A 152 -20.88 7.59 3.40
C GLY A 152 -22.16 8.41 3.42
N GLN A 153 -23.13 8.10 2.54
CA GLN A 153 -24.43 8.79 2.53
C GLN A 153 -25.20 8.54 3.84
N TYR A 154 -25.24 7.30 4.33
CA TYR A 154 -25.89 6.97 5.61
C TYR A 154 -25.18 7.62 6.80
N ALA A 155 -23.84 7.63 6.81
CA ALA A 155 -23.07 8.34 7.83
C ALA A 155 -23.38 9.84 7.86
N ALA A 156 -23.45 10.49 6.69
CA ALA A 156 -23.76 11.91 6.61
C ALA A 156 -25.17 12.24 7.12
N LEU A 157 -26.15 11.39 6.81
CA LEU A 157 -27.54 11.56 7.26
C LEU A 157 -27.70 11.43 8.79
N HIS A 158 -26.90 10.58 9.42
CA HIS A 158 -26.98 10.30 10.85
C HIS A 158 -25.91 11.00 11.70
N ALA A 159 -25.03 11.80 11.09
CA ALA A 159 -23.95 12.47 11.78
C ALA A 159 -24.47 13.48 12.81
N LYS A 160 -24.07 13.29 14.06
CA LYS A 160 -24.37 14.16 15.21
C LYS A 160 -23.19 15.02 15.64
N THR A 161 -21.98 14.66 15.20
CA THR A 161 -20.74 15.36 15.54
C THR A 161 -19.97 15.73 14.27
N ASP A 162 -19.07 16.72 14.36
CA ASP A 162 -18.24 17.09 13.21
C ASP A 162 -17.26 15.97 12.82
N ALA A 163 -16.79 15.18 13.78
CA ALA A 163 -16.01 13.98 13.51
C ALA A 163 -16.78 12.96 12.66
N GLN A 164 -18.07 12.74 12.94
CA GLN A 164 -18.93 11.85 12.14
C GLN A 164 -19.18 12.42 10.73
N LYS A 165 -19.34 13.74 10.59
CA LYS A 165 -19.46 14.37 9.27
C LYS A 165 -18.18 14.19 8.44
N GLN A 166 -17.01 14.31 9.06
CA GLN A 166 -15.73 14.04 8.39
C GLN A 166 -15.58 12.55 8.03
N ALA A 167 -16.02 11.66 8.92
CA ALA A 167 -15.99 10.22 8.72
C ALA A 167 -16.87 9.77 7.53
N ALA A 168 -17.97 10.46 7.25
CA ALA A 168 -18.83 10.16 6.12
C ALA A 168 -18.09 10.18 4.78
N ARG A 169 -17.17 11.15 4.58
CA ARG A 169 -16.35 11.18 3.37
C ARG A 169 -15.35 10.02 3.31
N ALA A 170 -14.75 9.68 4.46
CA ALA A 170 -13.82 8.55 4.56
C ALA A 170 -14.51 7.20 4.24
N LEU A 171 -15.77 7.03 4.67
CA LEU A 171 -16.60 5.87 4.35
C LEU A 171 -16.93 5.80 2.85
N GLU A 172 -17.33 6.93 2.24
CA GLU A 172 -17.58 7.02 0.80
C GLU A 172 -16.36 6.57 -0.04
N GLU A 173 -15.16 6.96 0.41
CA GLU A 173 -13.90 6.69 -0.28
C GLU A 173 -13.23 5.39 0.18
N PHE A 174 -13.83 4.61 1.08
CA PHE A 174 -13.19 3.47 1.74
C PHE A 174 -12.59 2.45 0.76
N TYR A 175 -13.30 2.17 -0.33
CA TYR A 175 -12.84 1.21 -1.34
C TYR A 175 -11.79 1.79 -2.30
N TRP A 176 -11.53 3.10 -2.29
CA TRP A 176 -10.58 3.74 -3.20
C TRP A 176 -9.12 3.47 -2.82
N PRO A 177 -8.18 3.49 -3.78
CA PRO A 177 -8.41 3.53 -5.22
C PRO A 177 -9.03 2.22 -5.76
N LEU A 178 -9.97 2.34 -6.70
CA LEU A 178 -10.68 1.22 -7.33
C LEU A 178 -9.90 0.55 -8.47
N THR A 179 -9.00 1.28 -9.11
CA THR A 179 -8.13 0.84 -10.20
C THR A 179 -6.74 1.44 -10.07
N SER A 180 -5.79 0.96 -10.88
CA SER A 180 -4.41 1.46 -10.84
C SER A 180 -4.27 2.96 -11.15
N SER A 181 -5.18 3.51 -11.95
CA SER A 181 -5.21 4.93 -12.34
C SER A 181 -6.26 5.76 -11.61
N SER A 182 -7.14 5.14 -10.81
CA SER A 182 -8.17 5.87 -10.06
C SER A 182 -7.59 6.76 -8.97
N ALA A 183 -8.36 7.76 -8.56
CA ALA A 183 -8.00 8.65 -7.45
C ALA A 183 -7.88 7.88 -6.13
N LEU A 184 -6.94 8.33 -5.28
CA LEU A 184 -6.90 7.94 -3.87
C LEU A 184 -8.04 8.62 -3.10
N PRO A 185 -8.35 8.14 -1.88
CA PRO A 185 -9.16 8.91 -0.95
C PRO A 185 -8.61 10.34 -0.81
N THR A 186 -9.50 11.32 -0.78
CA THR A 186 -9.12 12.75 -0.72
C THR A 186 -8.83 13.22 0.70
N THR A 187 -9.30 12.46 1.69
CA THR A 187 -9.13 12.81 3.11
C THR A 187 -8.04 11.96 3.77
N PRO A 188 -7.29 12.48 4.75
CA PRO A 188 -6.34 11.67 5.53
C PRO A 188 -7.02 10.50 6.26
N ALA A 189 -8.22 10.71 6.80
CA ALA A 189 -9.01 9.65 7.42
C ALA A 189 -9.40 8.56 6.39
N GLY A 190 -9.86 8.95 5.20
CA GLY A 190 -10.17 8.01 4.12
C GLY A 190 -8.96 7.16 3.71
N ASN A 191 -7.77 7.77 3.58
CA ASN A 191 -6.54 7.04 3.28
C ASN A 191 -6.20 6.00 4.37
N LEU A 192 -6.31 6.38 5.64
CA LEU A 192 -6.02 5.50 6.78
C LEU A 192 -6.97 4.32 6.85
N VAL A 193 -8.28 4.58 6.74
CA VAL A 193 -9.31 3.53 6.85
C VAL A 193 -9.24 2.60 5.65
N SER A 194 -9.08 3.15 4.43
CA SER A 194 -8.86 2.36 3.21
C SER A 194 -7.63 1.47 3.33
N LEU A 195 -6.49 2.01 3.77
CA LEU A 195 -5.26 1.25 4.00
C LEU A 195 -5.51 0.09 4.98
N ALA A 196 -6.12 0.36 6.12
CA ALA A 196 -6.41 -0.65 7.15
C ALA A 196 -7.33 -1.77 6.63
N GLY A 197 -8.44 -1.42 5.97
CA GLY A 197 -9.38 -2.40 5.45
C GLY A 197 -8.76 -3.33 4.41
N LYS A 198 -7.86 -2.78 3.58
CA LYS A 198 -7.12 -3.54 2.55
C LYS A 198 -6.08 -4.47 3.17
N LEU A 199 -5.35 -3.99 4.18
CA LEU A 199 -4.41 -4.80 4.94
C LEU A 199 -5.10 -5.98 5.64
N ASP A 200 -6.24 -5.76 6.28
CA ASP A 200 -7.02 -6.84 6.90
C ASP A 200 -7.48 -7.88 5.86
N THR A 201 -7.96 -7.42 4.69
CA THR A 201 -8.36 -8.34 3.62
C THR A 201 -7.20 -9.19 3.11
N LEU A 202 -6.01 -8.59 2.92
CA LEU A 202 -4.82 -9.36 2.55
C LEU A 202 -4.45 -10.37 3.64
N ALA A 203 -4.37 -9.93 4.90
CA ALA A 203 -3.97 -10.77 6.02
C ALA A 203 -4.91 -11.97 6.21
N GLY A 204 -6.22 -11.73 6.17
CA GLY A 204 -7.22 -12.80 6.34
C GLY A 204 -7.13 -13.85 5.24
N ASN A 205 -6.97 -13.45 3.98
CA ASN A 205 -6.84 -14.40 2.86
C ASN A 205 -5.52 -15.18 2.92
N PHE A 206 -4.41 -14.52 3.27
CA PHE A 206 -3.11 -15.19 3.42
C PHE A 206 -3.10 -16.17 4.60
N LEU A 207 -3.79 -15.84 5.70
CA LEU A 207 -3.93 -16.74 6.85
C LEU A 207 -4.58 -18.07 6.48
N ILE A 208 -5.57 -18.06 5.59
CA ILE A 208 -6.29 -19.26 5.14
C ILE A 208 -5.74 -19.85 3.83
N GLY A 209 -4.60 -19.36 3.34
CA GLY A 209 -3.95 -19.88 2.13
C GLY A 209 -4.62 -19.50 0.81
N GLN A 210 -5.56 -18.55 0.80
CA GLN A 210 -6.25 -18.05 -0.40
C GLN A 210 -5.39 -17.01 -1.13
N ILE A 211 -4.23 -17.43 -1.62
CA ILE A 211 -3.26 -16.56 -2.29
C ILE A 211 -3.42 -16.70 -3.82
N PRO A 212 -3.59 -15.60 -4.58
CA PRO A 212 -3.76 -15.65 -6.03
C PRO A 212 -2.59 -16.34 -6.76
N THR A 213 -2.87 -17.45 -7.44
CA THR A 213 -1.93 -18.16 -8.31
C THR A 213 -2.25 -17.91 -9.78
N GLY A 214 -1.24 -17.73 -10.63
CA GLY A 214 -1.45 -17.53 -12.07
C GLY A 214 -2.20 -16.22 -12.37
N SER A 215 -3.14 -16.23 -13.33
CA SER A 215 -3.90 -15.04 -13.72
C SER A 215 -5.13 -14.75 -12.85
N GLU A 216 -5.65 -15.75 -12.14
CA GLU A 216 -6.86 -15.60 -11.33
C GLU A 216 -6.59 -14.82 -10.04
N ASP A 217 -7.56 -14.02 -9.62
CA ASP A 217 -7.54 -13.25 -8.37
C ASP A 217 -8.98 -13.03 -7.86
N PRO A 218 -9.64 -14.09 -7.35
CA PRO A 218 -11.06 -14.08 -7.02
C PRO A 218 -11.43 -13.04 -5.95
N PHE A 219 -10.50 -12.75 -5.03
CA PHE A 219 -10.69 -11.77 -3.94
C PHE A 219 -10.07 -10.39 -4.26
N ALA A 220 -9.60 -10.20 -5.50
CA ALA A 220 -8.94 -8.98 -5.97
C ALA A 220 -7.74 -8.54 -5.10
N LEU A 221 -7.00 -9.47 -4.49
CA LEU A 221 -5.89 -9.18 -3.58
C LEU A 221 -4.76 -8.42 -4.28
N ARG A 222 -4.49 -8.69 -5.56
CA ARG A 222 -3.45 -7.97 -6.32
C ARG A 222 -3.81 -6.49 -6.42
N ARG A 223 -5.09 -6.19 -6.66
CA ARG A 223 -5.63 -4.83 -6.71
C ARG A 223 -5.58 -4.14 -5.35
N GLN A 224 -5.93 -4.85 -4.27
CA GLN A 224 -5.82 -4.31 -2.91
C GLN A 224 -4.37 -4.00 -2.52
N ALA A 225 -3.43 -4.90 -2.84
CA ALA A 225 -2.01 -4.69 -2.59
C ALA A 225 -1.45 -3.50 -3.40
N PHE A 226 -1.90 -3.32 -4.64
CA PHE A 226 -1.54 -2.17 -5.45
C PHE A 226 -2.04 -0.86 -4.81
N ALA A 227 -3.29 -0.85 -4.34
CA ALA A 227 -3.87 0.29 -3.64
C ALA A 227 -3.12 0.64 -2.35
N ILE A 228 -2.72 -0.36 -1.56
CA ILE A 228 -1.88 -0.17 -0.35
C ILE A 228 -0.57 0.55 -0.70
N VAL A 229 0.16 0.05 -1.69
CA VAL A 229 1.44 0.63 -2.10
C VAL A 229 1.26 2.07 -2.62
N ARG A 230 0.21 2.33 -3.40
CA ARG A 230 -0.10 3.69 -3.86
C ARG A 230 -0.42 4.65 -2.73
N ILE A 231 -1.24 4.23 -1.76
CA ILE A 231 -1.56 5.05 -0.58
C ILE A 231 -0.28 5.44 0.16
N LEU A 232 0.64 4.49 0.38
CA LEU A 232 1.90 4.74 1.07
C LEU A 232 2.83 5.68 0.29
N LEU A 233 2.99 5.47 -1.02
CA LEU A 233 3.85 6.28 -1.88
C LEU A 233 3.33 7.70 -2.07
N GLU A 234 2.07 7.86 -2.46
CA GLU A 234 1.50 9.16 -2.84
C GLU A 234 1.27 10.07 -1.62
N ASN A 235 0.97 9.50 -0.44
CA ASN A 235 0.90 10.29 0.79
C ASN A 235 2.28 10.55 1.42
N SER A 236 3.35 9.92 0.91
CA SER A 236 4.72 10.04 1.46
C SER A 236 4.80 9.81 2.97
N TRP A 237 4.02 8.86 3.47
CA TRP A 237 3.94 8.56 4.90
C TRP A 237 5.22 7.95 5.43
N SER A 238 5.61 8.34 6.65
CA SER A 238 6.72 7.74 7.40
C SER A 238 6.31 6.40 8.03
N LEU A 239 5.74 5.50 7.21
CA LEU A 239 5.37 4.14 7.58
C LEU A 239 6.14 3.15 6.72
N THR A 240 6.70 2.14 7.36
CA THR A 240 7.42 1.06 6.70
C THR A 240 6.48 -0.12 6.46
N VAL A 241 6.81 -1.02 5.51
CA VAL A 241 6.01 -2.25 5.33
C VAL A 241 6.11 -3.13 6.57
N GLU A 242 7.26 -3.14 7.25
CA GLU A 242 7.44 -3.84 8.52
C GLU A 242 6.46 -3.32 9.60
N ASP A 243 6.28 -2.00 9.73
CA ASP A 243 5.29 -1.42 10.65
C ASP A 243 3.87 -1.94 10.37
N LEU A 244 3.48 -1.99 9.09
CA LEU A 244 2.15 -2.46 8.70
C LEU A 244 1.96 -3.93 9.07
N LEU A 245 2.95 -4.78 8.77
CA LEU A 245 2.89 -6.22 9.05
C LEU A 245 2.89 -6.50 10.56
N GLN A 246 3.62 -5.70 11.35
CA GLN A 246 3.58 -5.78 12.81
C GLN A 246 2.18 -5.48 13.36
N GLU A 247 1.55 -4.38 12.92
CA GLU A 247 0.20 -4.02 13.38
C GLU A 247 -0.86 -5.03 12.90
N VAL A 248 -0.73 -5.52 11.68
CA VAL A 248 -1.57 -6.59 11.14
C VAL A 248 -1.45 -7.85 11.99
N ASN A 249 -0.25 -8.31 12.33
CA ASN A 249 -0.08 -9.48 13.19
C ASN A 249 -0.67 -9.26 14.59
N ARG A 250 -0.55 -8.03 15.13
CA ARG A 250 -1.13 -7.66 16.41
C ARG A 250 -2.66 -7.78 16.41
N VAL A 251 -3.37 -7.26 15.40
CA VAL A 251 -4.84 -7.36 15.34
C VAL A 251 -5.33 -8.79 15.06
N TYR A 252 -4.48 -9.64 14.47
CA TYR A 252 -4.71 -11.08 14.35
C TYR A 252 -4.25 -11.88 15.58
N SER A 253 -3.90 -11.21 16.69
CA SER A 253 -3.47 -11.85 17.95
C SER A 253 -2.27 -12.79 17.78
N GLY A 254 -1.33 -12.47 16.88
CA GLY A 254 -0.15 -13.29 16.63
C GLY A 254 -0.40 -14.56 15.81
N LYS A 255 -1.61 -14.74 15.24
CA LYS A 255 -1.96 -15.94 14.47
C LYS A 255 -1.24 -16.04 13.11
N LEU A 256 -0.68 -14.95 12.59
CA LEU A 256 0.06 -14.97 11.33
C LEU A 256 1.46 -15.52 11.60
N SER A 257 1.78 -16.68 11.02
CA SER A 257 3.11 -17.28 11.12
C SER A 257 4.17 -16.39 10.43
N ALA A 258 5.43 -16.60 10.78
CA ALA A 258 6.54 -15.89 10.13
C ALA A 258 6.59 -16.15 8.60
N GLU A 259 6.13 -17.33 8.16
CA GLU A 259 6.02 -17.66 6.74
C GLU A 259 4.92 -16.84 6.05
N VAL A 260 3.75 -16.70 6.68
CA VAL A 260 2.65 -15.89 6.17
C VAL A 260 3.04 -14.42 6.07
N LEU A 261 3.71 -13.88 7.09
CA LEU A 261 4.20 -12.50 7.08
C LEU A 261 5.24 -12.27 5.97
N ARG A 262 6.14 -13.23 5.76
CA ARG A 262 7.11 -13.18 4.65
C ARG A 262 6.40 -13.18 3.30
N ALA A 263 5.43 -14.08 3.10
CA ALA A 263 4.66 -14.17 1.87
C ALA A 263 3.87 -12.88 1.58
N LEU A 264 3.26 -12.26 2.60
CA LEU A 264 2.61 -10.95 2.48
C LEU A 264 3.59 -9.87 2.06
N SER A 265 4.77 -9.84 2.68
CA SER A 265 5.82 -8.86 2.38
C SER A 265 6.33 -9.01 0.94
N ASP A 266 6.57 -10.25 0.49
CA ASP A 266 6.97 -10.55 -0.89
C ASP A 266 5.88 -10.19 -1.90
N PHE A 267 4.62 -10.41 -1.54
CA PHE A 267 3.47 -10.02 -2.36
C PHE A 267 3.38 -8.49 -2.53
N LEU A 268 3.61 -7.72 -1.46
CA LEU A 268 3.69 -6.27 -1.52
C LEU A 268 4.92 -5.81 -2.32
N ARG A 269 6.07 -6.48 -2.15
CA ARG A 269 7.32 -6.18 -2.89
C ARG A 269 7.10 -6.20 -4.39
N GLN A 270 6.38 -7.22 -4.89
CA GLN A 270 6.06 -7.32 -6.31
C GLN A 270 5.23 -6.12 -6.81
N ARG A 271 4.34 -5.56 -5.98
CA ARG A 271 3.54 -4.37 -6.33
C ARG A 271 4.36 -3.09 -6.26
N VAL A 272 5.26 -2.97 -5.29
CA VAL A 272 6.25 -1.89 -5.24
C VAL A 272 7.06 -1.88 -6.53
N SER A 273 7.58 -3.04 -6.95
CA SER A 273 8.33 -3.18 -8.21
C SER A 273 7.50 -2.74 -9.43
N GLY A 274 6.23 -3.16 -9.53
CA GLY A 274 5.36 -2.77 -10.64
C GLY A 274 5.06 -1.27 -10.67
N ILE A 275 4.72 -0.67 -9.53
CA ILE A 275 4.42 0.76 -9.44
C ILE A 275 5.63 1.63 -9.74
N LEU A 276 6.82 1.24 -9.27
CA LEU A 276 8.06 1.95 -9.59
C LEU A 276 8.34 1.92 -11.10
N GLN A 277 8.09 0.79 -11.75
CA GLN A 277 8.23 0.67 -13.21
C GLN A 277 7.23 1.56 -13.95
N GLU A 278 5.96 1.60 -13.53
CA GLU A 278 4.95 2.50 -14.09
C GLU A 278 5.32 3.98 -13.92
N ARG A 279 6.03 4.31 -12.82
CA ARG A 279 6.56 5.66 -12.53
C ARG A 279 7.88 5.98 -13.25
N GLY A 280 8.38 5.07 -14.09
CA GLY A 280 9.55 5.28 -14.94
C GLY A 280 10.88 4.85 -14.33
N HIS A 281 10.88 4.20 -13.18
CA HIS A 281 12.10 3.69 -12.55
C HIS A 281 12.47 2.29 -13.05
N ASN A 282 13.77 1.99 -13.05
CA ASN A 282 14.31 0.65 -13.19
C ASN A 282 14.03 -0.15 -11.91
N SER A 283 12.91 -0.86 -11.90
CA SER A 283 12.48 -1.67 -10.76
C SER A 283 13.45 -2.81 -10.40
N ALA A 284 14.37 -3.21 -11.28
CA ALA A 284 15.42 -4.17 -10.95
C ALA A 284 16.35 -3.65 -9.83
N LEU A 285 16.50 -2.33 -9.69
CA LEU A 285 17.28 -1.71 -8.62
C LEU A 285 16.68 -1.95 -7.23
N LEU A 286 15.40 -2.30 -7.13
CA LEU A 286 14.78 -2.72 -5.86
C LEU A 286 15.48 -3.96 -5.27
N ASN A 287 16.16 -4.79 -6.07
CA ASN A 287 16.96 -5.91 -5.59
C ASN A 287 18.21 -5.46 -4.84
N ALA A 288 18.73 -4.27 -5.13
CA ALA A 288 19.82 -3.66 -4.37
C ALA A 288 19.33 -3.06 -3.05
N VAL A 289 18.03 -2.86 -2.84
CA VAL A 289 17.49 -2.30 -1.58
C VAL A 289 17.06 -3.42 -0.64
N ALA A 290 18.04 -4.08 0.01
CA ALA A 290 17.79 -5.26 0.85
C ALA A 290 16.84 -4.97 2.03
N ASN A 291 16.92 -3.78 2.61
CA ASN A 291 16.11 -3.33 3.75
C ASN A 291 14.86 -2.52 3.34
N TRP A 292 14.37 -2.68 2.11
CA TRP A 292 13.22 -1.89 1.60
C TRP A 292 11.98 -1.92 2.51
N GLN A 293 11.76 -3.04 3.23
CA GLN A 293 10.62 -3.21 4.14
C GLN A 293 10.71 -2.33 5.39
N GLN A 294 11.93 -1.91 5.74
CA GLN A 294 12.27 -1.10 6.92
C GLN A 294 12.36 0.39 6.57
N LEU A 295 12.16 0.74 5.31
CA LEU A 295 12.16 2.11 4.81
C LEU A 295 10.74 2.51 4.40
N PRO A 296 10.33 3.76 4.65
CA PRO A 296 9.14 4.30 4.02
C PRO A 296 9.24 4.19 2.50
N LEU A 297 8.15 3.82 1.83
CA LEU A 297 8.21 3.55 0.38
C LEU A 297 8.63 4.78 -0.44
N ALA A 298 8.30 5.99 0.00
CA ALA A 298 8.80 7.22 -0.62
C ALA A 298 10.34 7.31 -0.55
N GLN A 299 10.96 6.89 0.56
CA GLN A 299 12.42 6.83 0.67
C GLN A 299 13.02 5.73 -0.21
N VAL A 300 12.34 4.60 -0.37
CA VAL A 300 12.74 3.55 -1.32
C VAL A 300 12.77 4.10 -2.75
N GLU A 301 11.74 4.86 -3.15
CA GLU A 301 11.68 5.54 -4.46
C GLU A 301 12.84 6.54 -4.62
N GLN A 302 13.11 7.37 -3.60
CA GLN A 302 14.23 8.32 -3.60
C GLN A 302 15.60 7.62 -3.71
N LEU A 303 15.78 6.50 -3.04
CA LEU A 303 17.01 5.70 -3.09
C LEU A 303 17.20 5.08 -4.48
N ILE A 304 16.13 4.54 -5.08
CA ILE A 304 16.18 4.00 -6.44
C ILE A 304 16.55 5.09 -7.44
N ALA A 305 15.91 6.27 -7.36
CA ALA A 305 16.26 7.42 -8.20
C ALA A 305 17.74 7.84 -8.02
N ALA A 306 18.27 7.78 -6.79
CA ALA A 306 19.67 8.07 -6.54
C ALA A 306 20.61 7.03 -7.18
N LEU A 307 20.28 5.74 -7.07
CA LEU A 307 21.02 4.64 -7.69
C LEU A 307 21.05 4.78 -9.22
N GLU A 308 19.92 5.18 -9.83
CA GLU A 308 19.82 5.41 -11.29
C GLU A 308 20.83 6.45 -11.80
N GLN A 309 21.05 7.50 -11.01
CA GLN A 309 21.95 8.61 -11.35
C GLN A 309 23.42 8.29 -11.07
N VAL A 310 23.70 7.38 -10.13
CA VAL A 310 25.06 7.08 -9.67
C VAL A 310 25.65 5.86 -10.39
N GLN A 311 24.84 4.86 -10.77
CA GLN A 311 25.31 3.61 -11.38
C GLN A 311 26.14 3.80 -12.67
N ASN A 312 25.92 4.90 -13.40
CA ASN A 312 26.61 5.19 -14.66
C ASN A 312 27.90 6.02 -14.48
N ARG A 313 28.28 6.37 -13.25
CA ARG A 313 29.52 7.12 -12.99
C ARG A 313 30.72 6.17 -12.96
N THR A 314 31.79 6.55 -13.64
CA THR A 314 33.03 5.74 -13.77
C THR A 314 33.64 5.41 -12.40
N GLU A 315 33.63 6.38 -11.49
CA GLU A 315 34.16 6.23 -10.13
C GLU A 315 33.35 5.20 -9.34
N PHE A 316 32.03 5.20 -9.48
CA PHE A 316 31.14 4.27 -8.81
C PHE A 316 31.26 2.84 -9.36
N ALA A 317 31.51 2.69 -10.67
CA ALA A 317 31.76 1.38 -11.27
C ALA A 317 32.98 0.68 -10.64
N ALA A 318 34.07 1.42 -10.37
CA ALA A 318 35.25 0.87 -9.70
C ALA A 318 34.94 0.43 -8.26
N VAL A 319 34.19 1.24 -7.50
CA VAL A 319 33.73 0.90 -6.15
C VAL A 319 32.87 -0.36 -6.16
N ARG A 320 31.96 -0.49 -7.14
CA ARG A 320 31.11 -1.65 -7.31
C ARG A 320 31.91 -2.93 -7.56
N GLU A 321 32.91 -2.89 -8.44
CA GLU A 321 33.77 -4.05 -8.71
C GLU A 321 34.59 -4.46 -7.48
N ALA A 322 35.11 -3.48 -6.73
CA ALA A 322 35.77 -3.74 -5.45
C ALA A 322 34.81 -4.42 -4.46
N ALA A 323 33.56 -3.94 -4.35
CA ALA A 323 32.53 -4.55 -3.50
C ALA A 323 32.18 -5.99 -3.92
N LYS A 324 32.04 -6.24 -5.23
CA LYS A 324 31.81 -7.58 -5.79
C LYS A 324 32.96 -8.53 -5.43
N ARG A 325 34.21 -8.07 -5.51
CA ARG A 325 35.37 -8.86 -5.08
C ARG A 325 35.34 -9.19 -3.60
N VAL A 326 35.03 -8.22 -2.73
CA VAL A 326 34.84 -8.46 -1.29
C VAL A 326 33.76 -9.53 -1.06
N SER A 327 32.58 -9.35 -1.67
CA SER A 327 31.44 -10.29 -1.54
C SER A 327 31.81 -11.71 -1.99
N ASN A 328 32.51 -11.86 -3.12
CA ASN A 328 32.95 -13.15 -3.63
C ASN A 328 33.97 -13.86 -2.72
N ILE A 329 34.89 -13.11 -2.10
CA ILE A 329 35.84 -13.67 -1.13
C ILE A 329 35.08 -14.16 0.10
N LEU A 330 34.16 -13.36 0.65
CA LEU A 330 33.37 -13.73 1.82
C LEU A 330 32.46 -14.93 1.56
N LYS A 331 31.91 -15.06 0.35
CA LYS A 331 31.12 -16.24 -0.07
C LYS A 331 31.96 -17.52 -0.10
N LYS A 332 33.22 -17.45 -0.55
CA LYS A 332 34.12 -18.61 -0.64
C LYS A 332 34.75 -19.00 0.70
N SER A 333 35.15 -18.01 1.48
CA SER A 333 35.96 -18.22 2.69
C SER A 333 35.16 -18.21 3.99
N GLY A 334 33.86 -17.88 3.93
CA GLY A 334 33.00 -17.66 5.09
C GLY A 334 33.13 -16.25 5.67
N LYS A 335 32.10 -15.82 6.39
CA LYS A 335 32.12 -14.56 7.17
C LYS A 335 32.74 -14.83 8.54
N ALA A 336 33.63 -13.96 8.99
CA ALA A 336 34.12 -13.99 10.37
C ALA A 336 33.21 -13.14 11.26
N THR A 337 32.83 -13.68 12.42
CA THR A 337 32.05 -12.97 13.44
C THR A 337 32.92 -12.26 14.48
N ALA A 338 34.23 -12.50 14.46
CA ALA A 338 35.19 -11.87 15.36
C ALA A 338 35.41 -10.39 15.05
N SER A 339 35.70 -9.59 16.07
CA SER A 339 36.12 -8.19 15.91
C SER A 339 37.52 -8.10 15.33
N VAL A 340 37.75 -7.10 14.47
CA VAL A 340 39.08 -6.78 13.93
C VAL A 340 40.03 -6.40 15.07
N LYS A 341 41.23 -6.99 15.08
CA LYS A 341 42.31 -6.73 16.04
C LYS A 341 43.47 -6.05 15.31
N GLU A 342 43.72 -4.77 15.63
CA GLU A 342 44.79 -3.98 15.01
C GLU A 342 46.19 -4.56 15.29
N SER A 343 46.36 -5.22 16.44
CA SER A 343 47.62 -5.87 16.83
C SER A 343 48.02 -7.03 15.91
N LEU A 344 47.11 -7.52 15.07
CA LEU A 344 47.34 -8.61 14.12
C LEU A 344 47.59 -8.09 12.69
N PHE A 345 47.66 -6.79 12.46
CA PHE A 345 48.00 -6.25 11.14
C PHE A 345 49.50 -6.39 10.86
N GLU A 346 49.84 -6.96 9.72
CA GLU A 346 51.23 -7.12 9.27
C GLU A 346 51.61 -6.10 8.19
N LEU A 347 50.64 -5.66 7.39
CA LEU A 347 50.87 -4.81 6.22
C LEU A 347 50.21 -3.44 6.36
N PRO A 348 50.84 -2.36 5.83
CA PRO A 348 50.25 -1.01 5.81
C PRO A 348 48.88 -0.95 5.13
N ALA A 349 48.63 -1.82 4.15
CA ALA A 349 47.36 -1.91 3.44
C ALA A 349 46.19 -2.34 4.35
N GLU A 350 46.42 -3.18 5.35
CA GLU A 350 45.40 -3.59 6.33
C GLU A 350 45.00 -2.41 7.22
N GLN A 351 46.00 -1.65 7.69
CA GLN A 351 45.80 -0.44 8.50
C GLN A 351 45.06 0.65 7.71
N ALA A 352 45.44 0.87 6.45
CA ALA A 352 44.80 1.86 5.59
C ALA A 352 43.32 1.52 5.32
N LEU A 353 43.01 0.25 5.03
CA LEU A 353 41.64 -0.21 4.84
C LEU A 353 40.82 -0.09 6.12
N PHE A 354 41.39 -0.46 7.27
CA PHE A 354 40.72 -0.32 8.56
C PHE A 354 40.42 1.15 8.90
N LYS A 355 41.36 2.06 8.65
CA LYS A 355 41.15 3.51 8.81
C LYS A 355 40.01 4.03 7.92
N ALA A 356 39.89 3.54 6.69
CA ALA A 356 38.77 3.89 5.81
C ALA A 356 37.42 3.38 6.33
N VAL A 357 37.39 2.18 6.93
CA VAL A 357 36.19 1.64 7.59
C VAL A 357 35.79 2.50 8.79
N GLN A 358 36.76 2.94 9.60
CA GLN A 358 36.52 3.77 10.77
C GLN A 358 36.07 5.20 10.41
N SER A 359 36.61 5.77 9.32
CA SER A 359 36.21 7.11 8.86
C SER A 359 34.85 7.14 8.17
N PHE A 360 34.38 6.01 7.65
CA PHE A 360 33.08 5.90 7.04
C PHE A 360 31.95 5.82 8.09
N VAL A 361 31.26 6.94 8.25
CA VAL A 361 30.06 7.07 9.07
C VAL A 361 28.85 7.19 8.14
N PRO A 362 27.95 6.19 8.10
CA PRO A 362 26.72 6.29 7.33
C PRO A 362 25.82 7.37 7.92
N SER A 363 25.14 8.13 7.06
CA SER A 363 24.10 9.09 7.51
C SER A 363 22.68 8.55 7.32
N SER A 364 21.73 9.17 8.00
CA SER A 364 20.30 8.91 7.84
C SER A 364 19.73 9.63 6.61
N ALA A 365 20.18 9.25 5.41
CA ALA A 365 19.68 9.80 4.16
C ALA A 365 18.19 9.47 3.94
N LYS A 366 17.43 10.45 3.43
CA LYS A 366 15.99 10.35 3.16
C LYS A 366 15.61 10.86 1.78
N THR A 367 16.40 11.76 1.22
CA THR A 367 16.18 12.38 -0.09
C THR A 367 17.14 11.82 -1.14
N MET A 368 16.79 11.96 -2.43
CA MET A 368 17.66 11.55 -3.53
C MET A 368 19.07 12.15 -3.40
N GLN A 369 19.19 13.45 -3.11
CA GLN A 369 20.50 14.12 -2.99
C GLN A 369 21.32 13.60 -1.81
N GLU A 370 20.69 13.32 -0.67
CA GLU A 370 21.37 12.72 0.48
C GLU A 370 21.86 11.31 0.15
N TYR A 371 21.02 10.49 -0.50
CA TYR A 371 21.43 9.15 -0.95
C TYR A 371 22.58 9.20 -1.95
N GLN A 372 22.56 10.13 -2.92
CA GLN A 372 23.68 10.34 -3.84
C GLN A 372 24.97 10.72 -3.09
N THR A 373 24.85 11.57 -2.07
CA THR A 373 25.98 11.97 -1.23
C THR A 373 26.53 10.79 -0.45
N GLU A 374 25.67 9.96 0.14
CA GLU A 374 26.08 8.73 0.83
C GLU A 374 26.74 7.72 -0.11
N LEU A 375 26.16 7.49 -1.29
CA LEU A 375 26.74 6.59 -2.30
C LEU A 375 28.10 7.09 -2.76
N LYS A 376 28.29 8.41 -2.90
CA LYS A 376 29.59 9.01 -3.25
C LYS A 376 30.64 8.80 -2.16
N LYS A 377 30.26 8.82 -0.88
CA LYS A 377 31.22 8.56 0.23
C LYS A 377 31.87 7.19 0.13
N LEU A 378 31.24 6.21 -0.52
CA LEU A 378 31.81 4.87 -0.74
C LEU A 378 33.09 4.89 -1.59
N GLU A 379 33.35 5.96 -2.35
CA GLU A 379 34.59 6.16 -3.10
C GLU A 379 35.84 6.16 -2.19
N VAL A 380 35.69 6.46 -0.89
CA VAL A 380 36.79 6.36 0.09
C VAL A 380 37.40 4.96 0.18
N PHE A 381 36.63 3.92 -0.15
CA PHE A 381 37.10 2.53 -0.12
C PHE A 381 37.91 2.12 -1.36
N LYS A 382 37.87 2.90 -2.45
CA LYS A 382 38.47 2.52 -3.73
C LYS A 382 39.97 2.23 -3.60
N GLN A 383 40.76 3.23 -3.23
CA GLN A 383 42.22 3.08 -3.13
C GLN A 383 42.63 2.08 -2.04
N PRO A 384 42.07 2.11 -0.81
CA PRO A 384 42.43 1.13 0.22
C PRO A 384 42.12 -0.30 -0.18
N LEU A 385 41.02 -0.56 -0.89
CA LEU A 385 40.70 -1.90 -1.39
C LEU A 385 41.63 -2.34 -2.52
N GLU A 386 41.95 -1.46 -3.47
CA GLU A 386 42.93 -1.75 -4.54
C GLU A 386 44.29 -2.15 -3.95
N GLN A 387 44.78 -1.41 -2.95
CA GLN A 387 46.04 -1.72 -2.27
C GLN A 387 45.95 -3.02 -1.47
N PHE A 388 44.88 -3.19 -0.68
CA PHE A 388 44.66 -4.42 0.10
C PHE A 388 44.67 -5.65 -0.80
N PHE A 389 44.00 -5.57 -1.95
CA PHE A 389 43.91 -6.68 -2.89
C PHE A 389 45.19 -6.97 -3.69
N THR A 390 46.12 -6.02 -3.71
CA THR A 390 47.44 -6.16 -4.35
C THR A 390 48.45 -6.76 -3.37
N ASP A 391 48.46 -6.26 -2.13
CA ASP A 391 49.50 -6.59 -1.15
C ASP A 391 49.10 -7.72 -0.20
N VAL A 392 47.81 -7.87 0.10
CA VAL A 392 47.33 -8.73 1.19
C VAL A 392 46.74 -10.02 0.64
N MET A 393 47.39 -11.15 0.95
CA MET A 393 46.83 -12.47 0.73
C MET A 393 45.84 -12.82 1.86
N VAL A 394 44.55 -12.95 1.53
CA VAL A 394 43.52 -13.22 2.56
C VAL A 394 43.60 -14.65 3.10
N ASN A 395 43.84 -15.63 2.23
CA ASN A 395 43.90 -17.04 2.63
C ASN A 395 45.33 -17.42 3.03
N VAL A 396 45.65 -17.27 4.31
CA VAL A 396 46.95 -17.60 4.90
C VAL A 396 46.87 -18.76 5.89
N PRO A 397 47.96 -19.51 6.13
CA PRO A 397 47.96 -20.65 7.07
C PRO A 397 47.71 -20.27 8.53
N GLN A 398 48.06 -19.04 8.92
CA GLN A 398 47.84 -18.56 10.29
C GLN A 398 46.36 -18.23 10.48
N GLU A 399 45.65 -19.07 11.23
CA GLU A 399 44.20 -18.96 11.43
C GLU A 399 43.77 -17.61 12.02
N ASP A 400 44.49 -17.09 13.02
CA ASP A 400 44.17 -15.81 13.66
C ASP A 400 44.27 -14.63 12.68
N LEU A 401 45.31 -14.63 11.84
CA LEU A 401 45.53 -13.59 10.83
C LEU A 401 44.49 -13.69 9.70
N ARG A 402 44.20 -14.91 9.22
CA ARG A 402 43.16 -15.18 8.24
C ARG A 402 41.79 -14.71 8.75
N ALA A 403 41.45 -15.04 9.99
CA ALA A 403 40.21 -14.62 10.63
C ALA A 403 40.13 -13.09 10.77
N ASN A 404 41.23 -12.43 11.12
CA ASN A 404 41.29 -10.97 11.23
C ASN A 404 41.06 -10.28 9.88
N ARG A 405 41.69 -10.76 8.81
CA ARG A 405 41.51 -10.26 7.43
C ARG A 405 40.06 -10.47 6.94
N LEU A 406 39.45 -11.62 7.25
CA LEU A 406 38.03 -11.86 6.94
C LEU A 406 37.08 -10.98 7.75
N ALA A 407 37.41 -10.69 9.01
CA ALA A 407 36.65 -9.75 9.84
C ALA A 407 36.71 -8.33 9.26
N LEU A 408 37.88 -7.89 8.80
CA LEU A 408 38.05 -6.58 8.14
C LEU A 408 37.22 -6.49 6.86
N LEU A 409 37.30 -7.50 5.99
CA LEU A 409 36.48 -7.58 4.77
C LEU A 409 34.98 -7.63 5.08
N THR A 410 34.58 -8.28 6.18
CA THR A 410 33.19 -8.32 6.64
C THR A 410 32.71 -6.93 7.05
N GLN A 411 33.52 -6.15 7.78
CA GLN A 411 33.17 -4.76 8.12
C GLN A 411 33.07 -3.88 6.87
N VAL A 412 34.02 -4.00 5.93
CA VAL A 412 33.94 -3.28 4.65
C VAL A 412 32.66 -3.63 3.90
N HIS A 413 32.35 -4.92 3.77
CA HIS A 413 31.11 -5.37 3.14
C HIS A 413 29.88 -4.75 3.80
N GLN A 414 29.81 -4.73 5.13
CA GLN A 414 28.70 -4.10 5.87
C GLN A 414 28.59 -2.60 5.55
N LYS A 415 29.71 -1.87 5.49
CA LYS A 415 29.69 -0.44 5.12
C LYS A 415 29.28 -0.23 3.66
N MET A 416 29.75 -1.05 2.73
CA MET A 416 29.42 -0.94 1.30
C MET A 416 27.97 -1.34 0.97
N THR A 417 27.30 -2.06 1.88
CA THR A 417 25.92 -2.53 1.69
C THR A 417 24.90 -1.85 2.61
N CYS A 418 25.31 -0.84 3.39
CA CYS A 418 24.44 -0.20 4.39
C CYS A 418 23.35 0.71 3.79
N VAL A 419 23.57 1.25 2.58
CA VAL A 419 22.61 2.10 1.87
C VAL A 419 21.83 1.27 0.85
N ALA A 420 22.55 0.53 0.01
CA ALA A 420 22.03 -0.45 -0.92
C ALA A 420 23.11 -1.51 -1.13
N ASP A 421 22.71 -2.74 -1.43
CA ASP A 421 23.60 -3.79 -1.92
C ASP A 421 24.07 -3.45 -3.34
N ILE A 422 25.14 -2.64 -3.40
CA ILE A 422 25.76 -2.25 -4.66
C ILE A 422 26.34 -3.44 -5.43
N THR A 423 26.51 -4.61 -4.78
CA THR A 423 26.99 -5.82 -5.46
C THR A 423 25.92 -6.44 -6.36
N ALA A 424 24.65 -6.11 -6.13
CA ALA A 424 23.50 -6.52 -6.94
C ALA A 424 23.22 -5.58 -8.13
N LEU A 425 24.00 -4.49 -8.28
CA LEU A 425 23.92 -3.51 -9.38
C LEU A 425 24.75 -3.89 -10.62
#